data_AF-A0A4P7PTP7-F1
#
_entry.id   AF-A0A4P7PTP7-F1
#
_cell.length_a   1.000
_cell.length_b   1.000
_cell.length_c   1.000
_cell.angle_alpha   90.00
_cell.angle_beta   90.00
_cell.angle_gamma   90.00
#
_symmetry.space_group_name_H-M   'P 1'
#
loop_
_entity.id
_entity.type
_entity.pdbx_description
1 polymer ?
#
loop_
_entity_poly.entity_id
_entity_poly.type
_entity_poly.pdbx_seq_one_letter_code
_entity_poly.pdbx_strand_id
1 'polypeptide(L)'
;MNKISYFLVLIVGILTCLQFIPHAFMGFPAVLDHIQKGEINGDATQGMQMIWLYSSIMMLLSGIWMLFLAKPIKNQSHSARLQGLFLSLGLIAFGICNSYITKEVFNHLFFFTVEGILILLAVTIFYKKEKNEQ
;
A
#
# COMPACT_ATOMS: atom_id res chain seq x y z
N MET A 1 19.87 3.11 16.73
CA MET A 1 18.57 2.49 16.37
C MET A 1 17.51 3.57 16.13
N ASN A 2 16.88 3.60 14.96
CA ASN A 2 15.82 4.58 14.69
C ASN A 2 14.43 4.03 15.06
N LYS A 3 13.88 4.50 16.19
CA LYS A 3 12.54 4.11 16.65
C LYS A 3 11.41 4.71 15.80
N ILE A 4 11.61 5.90 15.22
CA ILE A 4 10.61 6.60 14.41
C ILE A 4 10.36 5.83 13.10
N SER A 5 11.42 5.48 12.36
CA SER A 5 11.30 4.69 11.13
C SER A 5 10.59 3.36 11.37
N TYR A 6 10.89 2.71 12.49
CA TYR A 6 10.21 1.48 12.91
C TYR A 6 8.70 1.68 13.07
N PHE A 7 8.29 2.68 13.87
CA PHE A 7 6.87 2.90 14.15
C PHE A 7 6.10 3.37 12.92
N LEU A 8 6.70 4.19 12.05
CA LEU A 8 6.07 4.61 10.80
C LEU A 8 5.75 3.41 9.91
N VAL A 9 6.75 2.55 9.65
CA VAL A 9 6.54 1.36 8.80
C VAL A 9 5.57 0.38 9.46
N LEU A 10 5.65 0.20 10.79
CA LEU A 10 4.75 -0.68 11.52
C LEU A 10 3.30 -0.19 11.46
N ILE A 11 3.06 1.09 11.72
CA ILE A 11 1.72 1.68 11.69
C ILE A 11 1.13 1.58 10.29
N VAL A 12 1.90 1.94 9.25
CA VAL A 12 1.43 1.83 7.87
C VAL A 12 1.12 0.37 7.53
N GLY A 13 1.99 -0.58 7.88
CA GLY A 13 1.73 -2.01 7.69
C GLY A 13 0.43 -2.48 8.35
N ILE A 14 0.14 -2.03 9.57
CA ILE A 14 -1.12 -2.35 10.26
C ILE A 14 -2.31 -1.74 9.53
N LEU A 15 -2.24 -0.46 9.15
CA LEU A 15 -3.32 0.25 8.47
C LEU A 15 -3.64 -0.40 7.11
N THR A 16 -2.62 -0.74 6.32
CA THR A 16 -2.80 -1.42 5.04
C THR A 16 -3.43 -2.81 5.21
N CYS A 17 -3.02 -3.57 6.25
CA CYS A 17 -3.69 -4.83 6.59
C CYS A 17 -5.16 -4.64 6.99
N LEU A 18 -5.49 -3.54 7.69
CA LEU A 18 -6.88 -3.25 8.07
C LEU A 18 -7.72 -2.81 6.87
N GLN A 19 -7.13 -2.09 5.91
CA GLN A 19 -7.80 -1.67 4.66
C GLN A 19 -8.19 -2.86 3.76
N PHE A 20 -7.51 -4.00 3.88
CA PHE A 20 -7.89 -5.22 3.17
C PHE A 20 -9.36 -5.61 3.40
N ILE A 21 -9.87 -5.48 4.63
CA ILE A 21 -11.24 -5.89 4.95
C ILE A 21 -12.29 -5.05 4.19
N PRO A 22 -12.32 -3.71 4.33
CA PRO A 22 -13.28 -2.90 3.60
C PRO A 22 -13.08 -2.98 2.08
N HIS A 23 -11.83 -3.09 1.59
CA HIS A 23 -11.56 -3.28 0.16
C HIS A 23 -12.12 -4.62 -0.34
N ALA A 24 -11.70 -5.73 0.24
CA ALA A 24 -12.04 -7.06 -0.25
C ALA A 24 -13.54 -7.38 -0.12
N PHE A 25 -14.17 -6.98 1.00
CA PHE A 25 -15.54 -7.42 1.33
C PHE A 25 -16.59 -6.33 1.17
N MET A 26 -16.29 -5.08 1.51
CA MET A 26 -17.30 -4.01 1.45
C MET A 26 -17.37 -3.33 0.08
N GLY A 27 -16.26 -3.31 -0.67
CA GLY A 27 -16.26 -2.78 -2.03
C GLY A 27 -16.72 -3.78 -3.11
N PHE A 28 -16.60 -5.08 -2.86
CA PHE A 28 -16.99 -6.10 -3.84
C PHE A 28 -18.48 -6.08 -4.24
N PRO A 29 -19.44 -5.81 -3.34
CA PRO A 29 -20.84 -5.63 -3.70
C PRO A 29 -21.06 -4.56 -4.79
N ALA A 30 -20.30 -3.45 -4.79
CA ALA A 30 -20.40 -2.44 -5.84
C ALA A 30 -19.97 -3.01 -7.20
N VAL A 31 -18.91 -3.81 -7.23
CA VAL A 31 -18.48 -4.51 -8.46
C VAL A 31 -19.58 -5.44 -8.98
N LEU A 32 -20.22 -6.19 -8.08
CA LEU A 32 -21.32 -7.09 -8.45
C LEU A 32 -22.55 -6.32 -8.96
N ASP A 33 -22.87 -5.17 -8.38
CA ASP A 33 -23.97 -4.31 -8.84
C ASP A 33 -23.74 -3.81 -10.27
N HIS A 34 -22.52 -3.36 -10.59
CA HIS A 34 -22.15 -2.96 -11.96
C HIS A 34 -22.20 -4.14 -12.96
N ILE A 35 -21.86 -5.35 -12.53
CA ILE A 35 -22.02 -6.57 -13.36
C ILE A 35 -23.51 -6.86 -13.58
N GLN A 36 -24.34 -6.80 -12.54
CA GLN A 36 -25.78 -7.09 -12.62
C GLN A 36 -26.53 -6.09 -13.50
N LYS A 37 -26.12 -4.82 -13.48
CA LYS A 37 -26.65 -3.77 -14.36
C LYS A 37 -26.23 -3.91 -15.82
N GLY A 38 -25.33 -4.86 -16.12
CA GLY A 38 -24.81 -5.08 -17.47
C GLY A 38 -23.76 -4.06 -17.91
N GLU A 39 -23.27 -3.22 -17.00
CA GLU A 39 -22.22 -2.23 -17.25
C GLU A 39 -20.85 -2.91 -17.41
N ILE A 40 -20.66 -4.05 -16.72
CA ILE A 40 -19.56 -4.99 -16.93
C ILE A 40 -20.16 -6.29 -17.48
N ASN A 41 -19.79 -6.66 -18.70
CA ASN A 41 -20.41 -7.78 -19.41
C ASN A 41 -19.38 -8.63 -20.20
N GLY A 42 -19.83 -9.81 -20.63
CA GLY A 42 -18.99 -10.78 -21.36
C GLY A 42 -17.75 -11.18 -20.57
N ASP A 43 -16.61 -11.29 -21.25
CA ASP A 43 -15.32 -11.69 -20.68
C ASP A 43 -14.80 -10.71 -19.60
N ALA A 44 -15.28 -9.46 -19.61
CA ALA A 44 -14.88 -8.45 -18.64
C ALA A 44 -15.39 -8.75 -17.21
N THR A 45 -16.49 -9.49 -17.07
CA THR A 45 -17.06 -9.87 -15.77
C THR A 45 -16.08 -10.71 -14.96
N GLN A 46 -15.59 -11.80 -15.56
CA GLN A 46 -14.64 -12.68 -14.88
C GLN A 46 -13.30 -11.95 -14.68
N GLY A 47 -12.85 -11.18 -15.66
CA GLY A 47 -11.64 -10.35 -15.54
C GLY A 47 -11.69 -9.42 -14.35
N MET A 48 -12.79 -8.69 -14.17
CA MET A 48 -12.95 -7.74 -13.06
C MET A 48 -12.94 -8.44 -11.70
N GLN A 49 -13.61 -9.58 -11.57
CA GLN A 49 -13.62 -10.37 -10.33
C GLN A 49 -12.21 -10.89 -9.98
N MET A 50 -11.45 -11.36 -10.97
CA MET A 50 -10.08 -11.81 -10.77
C MET A 50 -9.15 -10.66 -10.37
N ILE A 51 -9.27 -9.50 -11.00
CA ILE A 51 -8.50 -8.29 -10.66
C ILE A 51 -8.84 -7.83 -9.24
N TRP A 52 -10.12 -7.86 -8.86
CA TRP A 52 -10.56 -7.50 -7.51
C TRP A 52 -9.95 -8.44 -6.45
N LEU A 53 -10.02 -9.75 -6.67
CA LEU A 53 -9.44 -10.74 -5.77
C LEU A 53 -7.92 -10.58 -5.67
N TYR A 54 -7.24 -10.46 -6.81
CA TYR A 54 -5.79 -10.31 -6.85
C TYR A 54 -5.34 -9.04 -6.12
N SER A 55 -5.95 -7.89 -6.41
CA SER A 55 -5.62 -6.63 -5.74
C SER A 55 -5.87 -6.68 -4.24
N SER A 56 -6.95 -7.35 -3.80
CA SER A 56 -7.23 -7.56 -2.38
C SER A 56 -6.14 -8.38 -1.68
N ILE A 57 -5.72 -9.50 -2.28
CA ILE A 57 -4.64 -10.34 -1.74
C ILE A 57 -3.33 -9.57 -1.71
N MET A 58 -2.99 -8.85 -2.79
CA MET A 58 -1.75 -8.08 -2.88
C MET A 58 -1.70 -6.93 -1.86
N MET A 59 -2.84 -6.32 -1.54
CA MET A 59 -2.95 -5.31 -0.47
C MET A 59 -2.59 -5.92 0.89
N LEU A 60 -3.18 -7.07 1.24
CA LEU A 60 -2.90 -7.76 2.49
C LEU A 60 -1.43 -8.21 2.58
N LEU A 61 -0.90 -8.81 1.50
CA LEU A 61 0.49 -9.24 1.44
C LEU A 61 1.46 -8.07 1.56
N SER A 62 1.15 -6.92 0.96
CA SER A 62 1.96 -5.71 1.09
C SER A 62 1.96 -5.18 2.52
N GLY A 63 0.81 -5.17 3.19
CA GLY A 63 0.71 -4.85 4.62
C GLY A 63 1.58 -5.77 5.48
N ILE A 64 1.45 -7.09 5.31
CA ILE A 64 2.24 -8.10 6.01
C ILE A 64 3.75 -7.91 5.75
N TRP A 65 4.12 -7.65 4.49
CA TRP A 65 5.52 -7.40 4.12
C TRP A 65 6.08 -6.19 4.86
N MET A 66 5.31 -5.10 4.99
CA MET A 66 5.70 -3.93 5.78
C MET A 66 5.90 -4.26 7.26
N LEU A 67 5.06 -5.10 7.87
CA LEU A 67 5.26 -5.56 9.25
C LEU A 67 6.60 -6.29 9.41
N PHE A 68 6.98 -7.13 8.45
CA PHE A 68 8.27 -7.82 8.45
C PHE A 68 9.44 -6.88 8.15
N LEU A 69 9.25 -5.82 7.37
CA LEU A 69 10.27 -4.83 7.05
C LEU A 69 10.57 -3.86 8.20
N ALA A 70 9.62 -3.62 9.10
CA ALA A 70 9.78 -2.65 10.17
C ALA A 70 11.04 -2.90 11.03
N LYS A 71 11.27 -4.15 11.45
CA LYS A 71 12.43 -4.52 12.29
C LYS A 71 13.77 -4.44 11.52
N PRO A 72 13.92 -4.99 10.31
CA PRO A 72 15.10 -4.76 9.47
C PRO A 72 15.40 -3.29 9.17
N ILE A 73 14.38 -2.44 8.97
CA ILE A 73 14.56 -0.98 8.76
C ILE A 73 15.06 -0.32 10.04
N LYS A 74 14.53 -0.70 11.22
CA LYS A 74 15.04 -0.27 12.52
C LYS A 74 16.52 -0.60 12.71
N ASN A 75 16.93 -1.77 12.19
CA ASN A 75 18.28 -2.31 12.22
C ASN A 75 19.13 -1.87 11.02
N GLN A 76 18.68 -0.87 10.25
CA GLN A 76 19.47 -0.23 9.20
C GLN A 76 19.94 -1.19 8.08
N SER A 77 19.12 -2.20 7.77
CA SER A 77 19.38 -3.07 6.61
C SER A 77 19.16 -2.31 5.31
N HIS A 78 20.21 -2.22 4.48
CA HIS A 78 20.15 -1.58 3.17
C HIS A 78 19.11 -2.23 2.25
N SER A 79 19.02 -3.57 2.26
CA SER A 79 18.02 -4.29 1.45
C SER A 79 16.59 -3.95 1.89
N ALA A 80 16.34 -3.91 3.21
CA ALA A 80 15.03 -3.54 3.73
C ALA A 80 14.66 -2.08 3.44
N ARG A 81 15.64 -1.17 3.47
CA ARG A 81 15.46 0.23 3.05
C ARG A 81 15.03 0.32 1.59
N LEU A 82 15.67 -0.44 0.70
CA LEU A 82 15.36 -0.41 -0.72
C LEU A 82 13.96 -0.98 -0.99
N GLN A 83 13.58 -2.07 -0.31
CA GLN A 83 12.23 -2.62 -0.38
C GLN A 83 11.18 -1.60 0.10
N GLY A 84 11.43 -0.94 1.24
CA GLY A 84 10.55 0.14 1.74
C GLY A 84 10.48 1.34 0.78
N LEU A 85 11.58 1.69 0.11
CA LEU A 85 11.59 2.73 -0.92
C LEU A 85 10.68 2.36 -2.10
N PHE A 86 10.79 1.13 -2.64
CA PHE A 86 9.94 0.69 -3.73
C PHE A 86 8.47 0.62 -3.34
N LEU A 87 8.16 0.12 -2.14
CA LEU A 87 6.81 0.14 -1.59
C LEU A 87 6.27 1.58 -1.49
N SER A 88 7.06 2.52 -0.97
CA SER A 88 6.65 3.91 -0.84
C SER A 88 6.30 4.54 -2.19
N LEU A 89 7.13 4.34 -3.21
CA LEU A 89 6.91 4.86 -4.56
C LEU A 89 5.67 4.22 -5.21
N GLY A 90 5.49 2.90 -5.04
CA GLY A 90 4.33 2.18 -5.54
C GLY A 90 3.02 2.69 -4.95
N LEU A 91 2.96 2.88 -3.63
CA LEU A 91 1.76 3.39 -2.93
C LEU A 91 1.46 4.85 -3.29
N ILE A 92 2.49 5.70 -3.41
CA ILE A 92 2.35 7.09 -3.88
C ILE A 92 1.78 7.12 -5.29
N ALA A 93 2.39 6.37 -6.20
CA ALA A 93 1.95 6.30 -7.60
C ALA A 93 0.51 5.78 -7.69
N PHE A 94 0.17 4.73 -6.94
CA PHE A 94 -1.17 4.17 -6.91
C PHE A 94 -2.23 5.20 -6.48
N GLY A 95 -2.03 5.90 -5.35
CA GLY A 95 -3.00 6.88 -4.87
C GLY A 95 -3.12 8.11 -5.77
N ILE A 96 -2.01 8.60 -6.35
CA ILE A 96 -2.03 9.74 -7.29
C ILE A 96 -2.71 9.35 -8.60
N CYS A 97 -2.38 8.19 -9.17
CA CYS A 97 -2.99 7.71 -10.41
C CYS A 97 -4.50 7.50 -10.25
N ASN A 98 -4.95 6.94 -9.12
CA ASN A 98 -6.39 6.82 -8.87
C ASN A 98 -7.07 8.19 -8.80
N SER A 99 -6.47 9.15 -8.11
CA SER A 99 -7.01 10.51 -8.02
C SER A 99 -7.10 11.20 -9.38
N TYR A 100 -6.15 10.93 -10.27
CA TYR A 100 -6.19 11.38 -11.65
C TYR A 100 -7.32 10.70 -12.46
N ILE A 101 -7.47 9.38 -12.33
CA ILE A 101 -8.49 8.60 -13.06
C ILE A 101 -9.91 8.98 -12.61
N THR A 102 -10.15 9.08 -11.31
CA THR A 102 -11.47 9.43 -10.76
C THR A 102 -11.80 10.90 -10.90
N LYS A 103 -10.82 11.75 -11.23
CA LYS A 103 -10.92 13.22 -11.23
C LYS A 103 -11.30 13.80 -9.86
N GLU A 104 -11.04 13.04 -8.79
CA GLU A 104 -11.28 13.43 -7.40
C GLU A 104 -9.97 13.42 -6.63
N VAL A 105 -9.56 14.60 -6.14
CA VAL A 105 -8.31 14.78 -5.39
C VAL A 105 -8.29 13.93 -4.11
N PHE A 106 -9.41 13.84 -3.41
CA PHE A 106 -9.55 13.10 -2.15
C PHE A 106 -10.55 11.94 -2.29
N ASN A 107 -10.21 10.94 -3.09
CA ASN A 107 -10.92 9.66 -3.10
C ASN A 107 -10.40 8.73 -2.00
N HIS A 108 -11.13 7.65 -1.71
CA HIS A 108 -10.77 6.69 -0.67
C HIS A 108 -9.40 6.01 -0.88
N LEU A 109 -8.90 5.93 -2.11
CA LEU A 109 -7.58 5.37 -2.44
C LEU A 109 -6.44 6.41 -2.31
N PHE A 110 -6.74 7.70 -2.13
CA PHE A 110 -5.74 8.73 -1.86
C PHE A 110 -4.95 8.46 -0.57
N PHE A 111 -5.54 7.73 0.40
CA PHE A 111 -4.85 7.34 1.63
C PHE A 111 -3.58 6.51 1.38
N PHE A 112 -3.50 5.76 0.28
CA PHE A 112 -2.27 5.07 -0.12
C PHE A 112 -1.13 6.05 -0.42
N THR A 113 -1.41 7.26 -0.93
CA THR A 113 -0.39 8.29 -1.11
C THR A 113 0.17 8.74 0.24
N VAL A 114 -0.68 8.93 1.25
CA VAL A 114 -0.25 9.31 2.60
C VAL A 114 0.61 8.21 3.22
N GLU A 115 0.17 6.95 3.13
CA GLU A 115 0.94 5.79 3.59
C GLU A 115 2.31 5.70 2.91
N GLY A 116 2.35 5.87 1.60
CA GLY A 116 3.59 5.88 0.83
C GLY A 116 4.52 7.02 1.26
N ILE A 117 4.02 8.23 1.50
CA ILE A 117 4.83 9.35 2.01
C ILE A 117 5.41 9.02 3.40
N LEU A 118 4.62 8.43 4.30
CA LEU A 118 5.10 8.05 5.63
C LEU A 118 6.25 7.02 5.57
N ILE A 119 6.13 6.02 4.69
CA ILE A 119 7.22 5.06 4.46
C ILE A 119 8.44 5.74 3.83
N LEU A 120 8.23 6.61 2.85
CA LEU A 120 9.31 7.35 2.19
C LEU A 120 10.11 8.14 3.23
N LEU A 121 9.43 8.86 4.12
CA LEU A 121 10.05 9.57 5.24
C LEU A 121 10.81 8.60 6.17
N ALA A 122 10.24 7.43 6.46
CA ALA A 122 10.88 6.40 7.29
C ALA A 122 12.20 5.88 6.69
N VAL A 123 12.26 5.69 5.36
CA VAL A 123 13.42 5.10 4.66
C VAL A 123 14.41 6.13 4.08
N THR A 124 14.09 7.43 4.15
CA THR A 124 14.96 8.53 3.71
C THR A 124 15.37 9.42 4.88
N ILE A 125 14.47 10.26 5.38
CA ILE A 125 14.76 11.31 6.38
C ILE A 125 15.09 10.69 7.74
N PHE A 126 14.26 9.75 8.20
CA PHE A 126 14.49 9.09 9.47
C PHE A 126 15.48 7.92 9.34
N TYR A 127 15.89 7.54 8.14
CA TYR A 127 16.88 6.48 8.01
C TYR A 127 18.28 6.98 8.41
N LYS A 128 18.72 6.66 9.63
CA LYS A 128 20.11 6.90 10.04
C LYS A 128 20.97 5.75 9.53
N LYS A 129 21.90 6.05 8.62
CA LYS A 129 22.98 5.11 8.25
C LYS A 129 23.86 4.88 9.47
N GLU A 130 24.31 3.65 9.68
CA GLU A 130 25.37 3.35 10.64
C GLU A 130 26.55 4.27 10.29
N LYS A 131 27.07 5.02 11.27
CA LYS A 131 28.34 5.71 11.07
C LYS A 131 29.35 4.60 10.87
N ASN A 132 29.85 4.45 9.65
CA ASN A 132 31.11 3.74 9.46
C ASN A 132 32.14 4.55 10.24
N GLU A 133 32.49 4.08 11.44
CA GLU A 133 33.79 4.41 12.02
C GLU A 133 34.82 3.89 11.00
N GLN A 134 35.54 4.83 10.40
CA GLN A 134 36.63 4.56 9.47
C GLN A 134 37.79 3.91 10.20
#